data_AF-A0A953WQ80-F1
#
_entry.id   AF-A0A953WQ80-F1
#
_cell.length_a   1.000
_cell.length_b   1.000
_cell.length_c   1.000
_cell.angle_alpha   90.00
_cell.angle_beta   90.00
_cell.angle_gamma   90.00
#
_symmetry.space_group_name_H-M   'P 1'
#
loop_
_entity.id
_entity.type
_entity.pdbx_description
1 polymer ?
#
loop_
_entity_poly.entity_id
_entity_poly.type
_entity_poly.pdbx_seq_one_letter_code
_entity_poly.pdbx_strand_id
1 'polypeptide(L)'
;LGYGSTDVGDVSYAVPTVGLRTATWVPGTPAHSWQAVAASGMSIGYKGAQVAAKTLTLAAIELYTHPELRAAARKEFDEKRGPDYQYKSLLGDRDPPLDYRK
;
A
#
# COMPACT_ATOMS: atom_id res chain seq x y z
N LEU A 1 9.48 14.68 -2.44
CA LEU A 1 8.58 13.54 -2.17
C LEU A 1 8.97 12.43 -3.14
N GLY A 2 9.57 11.34 -2.68
CA GLY A 2 9.93 10.22 -3.56
C GLY A 2 8.70 9.41 -3.95
N TYR A 3 8.54 9.15 -5.25
CA TYR A 3 7.52 8.24 -5.76
C TYR A 3 7.92 6.79 -5.42
N GLY A 4 6.94 5.97 -5.04
CA GLY A 4 7.13 4.53 -4.83
C GLY A 4 6.76 3.75 -6.09
N SER A 5 7.30 2.55 -6.24
CA SER A 5 6.88 1.58 -7.27
C SER A 5 6.38 0.33 -6.56
N THR A 6 5.07 0.09 -6.59
CA THR A 6 4.40 -1.04 -5.95
C THR A 6 3.15 -1.39 -6.74
N ASP A 7 2.87 -2.69 -6.80
CA ASP A 7 1.62 -3.29 -7.29
C ASP A 7 0.35 -2.75 -6.61
N VAL A 8 0.44 -2.32 -5.34
CA VAL A 8 -0.67 -1.67 -4.62
C VAL A 8 -1.19 -0.41 -5.34
N GLY A 9 -0.35 0.22 -6.17
CA GLY A 9 -0.76 1.32 -7.02
C GLY A 9 -1.83 0.94 -8.05
N ASP A 10 -1.85 -0.29 -8.55
CA ASP A 10 -2.90 -0.76 -9.47
C ASP A 10 -4.18 -1.13 -8.69
N VAL A 11 -4.02 -1.76 -7.53
CA VAL A 11 -5.14 -2.06 -6.60
C VAL A 11 -5.90 -0.78 -6.21
N SER A 12 -5.18 0.33 -6.01
CA SER A 12 -5.80 1.61 -5.63
C SER A 12 -6.67 2.23 -6.71
N TYR A 13 -6.64 1.75 -7.96
CA TYR A 13 -7.57 2.14 -9.02
C TYR A 13 -8.85 1.27 -9.04
N ALA A 14 -8.79 0.06 -8.48
CA ALA A 14 -9.91 -0.87 -8.41
C ALA A 14 -10.76 -0.68 -7.14
N VAL A 15 -10.13 -0.40 -6.00
CA VAL A 15 -10.80 -0.29 -4.69
C VAL A 15 -10.20 0.82 -3.80
N PRO A 16 -10.99 1.41 -2.87
CA PRO A 16 -10.49 2.36 -1.89
C PRO A 16 -9.29 1.76 -1.15
N THR A 17 -8.16 2.44 -1.21
CA THR A 17 -6.88 1.92 -0.73
C THR A 17 -6.13 3.00 0.04
N VAL A 18 -5.55 2.63 1.17
CA VAL A 18 -4.69 3.50 2.00
C VAL A 18 -3.45 2.73 2.42
N GLY A 19 -2.33 3.44 2.55
CA GLY A 19 -1.07 2.89 3.04
C GLY A 19 -0.64 3.57 4.34
N LEU A 20 0.11 2.83 5.16
CA LEU A 20 0.71 3.33 6.40
C LEU A 20 2.24 3.23 6.30
N ARG A 21 2.95 4.26 6.80
CA ARG A 21 4.39 4.20 7.04
C ARG A 21 4.67 4.46 8.51
N THR A 22 5.49 3.62 9.12
CA THR A 22 5.98 3.78 10.49
C THR A 22 7.50 3.89 10.48
N ALA A 23 8.06 4.48 11.55
CA ALA A 23 9.50 4.62 11.70
C ALA A 23 10.14 3.26 12.01
N THR A 24 10.70 2.63 10.99
CA THR A 24 11.47 1.38 11.10
C THR A 24 12.96 1.59 10.83
N TRP A 25 13.34 2.72 10.22
CA TRP A 25 14.71 3.12 9.90
C TRP A 25 15.05 4.48 10.49
N VAL A 26 16.34 4.75 10.69
CA VAL A 26 16.81 6.09 11.11
C VAL A 26 16.56 7.10 9.97
N PRO A 27 16.12 8.34 10.27
CA PRO A 27 15.92 9.37 9.25
C PRO A 27 17.15 9.53 8.34
N GLY A 28 16.91 9.62 7.03
CA GLY A 28 17.97 9.72 6.03
C GLY A 28 18.47 8.38 5.47
N THR A 29 18.03 7.25 6.01
CA THR A 29 18.37 5.91 5.47
C THR A 29 17.76 5.71 4.06
N PRO A 30 18.57 5.50 3.01
CA PRO A 30 18.04 5.23 1.67
C PRO A 30 17.36 3.85 1.61
N ALA A 31 16.26 3.75 0.85
CA ALA A 31 15.68 2.45 0.49
C ALA A 31 16.65 1.65 -0.39
N HIS A 32 16.50 0.31 -0.41
CA HIS A 32 17.39 -0.61 -1.15
C HIS A 32 18.86 -0.53 -0.74
N SER A 33 19.14 -0.26 0.54
CA SER A 33 20.49 -0.15 1.08
C SER A 33 20.77 -1.17 2.18
N TRP A 34 22.04 -1.46 2.45
CA TRP A 34 22.42 -2.36 3.54
C TRP A 34 22.03 -1.76 4.91
N GLN A 35 22.03 -0.43 5.04
CA GLN A 35 21.62 0.28 6.24
C GLN A 35 20.14 0.03 6.55
N ALA A 36 19.28 0.00 5.52
CA ALA A 36 17.87 -0.32 5.67
C ALA A 36 17.68 -1.75 6.21
N VAL A 37 18.41 -2.73 5.65
CA VAL A 37 18.38 -4.12 6.11
C VAL A 37 18.86 -4.23 7.56
N ALA A 38 19.98 -3.60 7.90
CA ALA A 38 20.51 -3.58 9.25
C ALA A 38 19.51 -2.98 10.24
N ALA A 39 18.94 -1.81 9.94
CA ALA A 39 17.96 -1.16 10.81
C ALA A 39 16.67 -2.00 10.99
N SER A 40 16.19 -2.63 9.92
CA SER A 40 15.04 -3.55 9.96
C SER A 40 15.25 -4.73 10.89
N GLY A 41 16.49 -5.26 11.00
CA GLY A 41 16.84 -6.37 11.88
C GLY A 41 17.04 -5.99 13.35
N MET A 42 16.96 -4.69 13.69
CA MET A 42 17.17 -4.18 15.05
C MET A 42 15.84 -3.88 15.74
N SER A 43 15.92 -3.56 17.04
CA SER A 43 14.74 -3.27 17.86
C SER A 43 13.84 -2.15 17.31
N ILE A 44 14.40 -1.16 16.61
CA ILE A 44 13.62 -0.10 15.93
C ILE A 44 12.74 -0.67 14.81
N GLY A 45 13.26 -1.58 13.99
CA GLY A 45 12.52 -2.26 12.93
C GLY A 45 11.35 -3.06 13.50
N TYR A 46 11.60 -3.90 14.51
CA TYR A 46 10.55 -4.70 15.15
C TYR A 46 9.48 -3.84 15.84
N LYS A 47 9.88 -2.81 16.59
CA LYS A 47 8.93 -1.92 17.27
C LYS A 47 8.09 -1.12 16.27
N GLY A 48 8.70 -0.60 15.20
CA GLY A 48 7.99 0.09 14.13
C GLY A 48 7.00 -0.83 13.39
N ALA A 49 7.38 -2.09 13.16
CA ALA A 49 6.49 -3.09 12.58
C ALA A 49 5.31 -3.44 13.51
N GLN A 50 5.53 -3.56 14.82
CA GLN A 50 4.47 -3.77 15.80
C GLN A 50 3.47 -2.60 15.84
N VAL A 51 3.95 -1.36 15.76
CA VAL A 51 3.08 -0.18 15.64
C VAL A 51 2.24 -0.28 14.36
N ALA A 52 2.87 -0.58 13.22
CA ALA A 52 2.15 -0.73 11.96
C ALA A 52 1.06 -1.80 12.04
N ALA A 53 1.37 -2.98 12.58
CA ALA A 53 0.42 -4.08 12.74
C ALA A 53 -0.77 -3.68 13.63
N LYS A 54 -0.53 -3.04 14.77
CA LYS A 54 -1.58 -2.58 15.68
C LYS A 54 -2.46 -1.52 15.02
N THR A 55 -1.86 -0.53 14.36
CA THR A 55 -2.61 0.53 13.67
C THR A 55 -3.48 -0.04 12.55
N LEU A 56 -2.94 -0.91 11.69
CA LEU A 56 -3.72 -1.55 10.62
C LEU A 56 -4.85 -2.42 11.18
N THR A 57 -4.60 -3.14 12.26
CA THR A 57 -5.62 -3.98 12.92
C THR A 57 -6.76 -3.13 13.47
N LEU A 58 -6.44 -2.06 14.20
CA LEU A 58 -7.46 -1.17 14.76
C LEU A 58 -8.25 -0.44 13.67
N ALA A 59 -7.58 0.03 12.61
CA ALA A 59 -8.24 0.64 11.46
C ALA A 59 -9.18 -0.34 10.75
N ALA A 60 -8.76 -1.61 10.59
CA ALA A 60 -9.62 -2.64 10.03
C ALA A 60 -10.85 -2.87 10.92
N ILE A 61 -10.66 -3.03 12.24
CA ILE A 61 -11.77 -3.19 13.19
C ILE A 61 -12.76 -2.03 13.03
N GLU A 62 -12.27 -0.79 13.05
CA GLU A 62 -13.09 0.41 12.91
C GLU A 62 -13.89 0.42 11.60
N LEU A 63 -13.25 0.10 10.46
CA LEU A 63 -13.93 0.00 9.16
C LEU A 63 -14.96 -1.13 9.12
N TYR A 64 -14.72 -2.26 9.77
CA TYR A 64 -15.65 -3.40 9.76
C TYR A 64 -16.83 -3.20 10.71
N THR A 65 -16.67 -2.45 11.80
CA THR A 65 -17.74 -2.19 12.77
C THR A 65 -18.58 -0.95 12.44
N HIS A 66 -18.09 -0.06 11.57
CA HIS A 66 -18.77 1.17 11.16
C HIS A 66 -19.09 1.15 9.65
N PRO A 67 -20.23 0.59 9.23
CA PRO A 67 -20.58 0.46 7.81
C PRO A 67 -20.64 1.81 7.07
N GLU A 68 -20.95 2.89 7.77
CA GLU A 68 -20.98 4.26 7.25
C GLU A 68 -19.60 4.75 6.78
N LEU A 69 -18.51 4.35 7.45
CA LEU A 69 -17.16 4.70 7.02
C LEU A 69 -16.82 4.05 5.69
N ARG A 70 -17.23 2.79 5.49
CA ARG A 70 -17.04 2.09 4.21
C ARG A 70 -17.86 2.71 3.10
N ALA A 71 -19.10 3.12 3.39
CA ALA A 71 -19.96 3.80 2.44
C ALA A 71 -19.36 5.17 2.04
N ALA A 72 -18.85 5.93 3.01
CA ALA A 72 -18.19 7.21 2.75
C ALA A 72 -16.91 7.04 1.91
N ALA A 73 -16.05 6.07 2.25
CA ALA A 73 -14.83 5.77 1.50
C ALA A 73 -15.14 5.33 0.06
N ARG A 74 -16.19 4.52 -0.13
CA ARG A 74 -16.65 4.11 -1.47
C ARG A 74 -17.16 5.31 -2.27
N LYS A 75 -17.98 6.15 -1.65
CA LYS A 75 -18.53 7.35 -2.29
C LYS A 75 -17.43 8.28 -2.77
N GLU A 76 -16.48 8.65 -1.90
CA GLU A 76 -15.34 9.49 -2.28
C GLU A 76 -14.52 8.86 -3.42
N PHE A 77 -14.28 7.56 -3.35
CA PHE A 77 -13.53 6.82 -4.36
C PHE A 77 -14.20 6.82 -5.73
N ASP A 78 -15.52 6.65 -5.78
CA ASP A 78 -16.29 6.66 -7.03
C ASP A 78 -16.39 8.09 -7.59
N GLU A 79 -16.58 9.10 -6.73
CA GLU A 79 -16.58 10.52 -7.12
C GLU A 79 -15.24 10.95 -7.75
N LYS A 80 -14.10 10.52 -7.18
CA LYS A 80 -12.77 10.86 -7.69
C LYS A 80 -12.44 10.21 -9.04
N ARG A 81 -12.99 9.03 -9.32
CA ARG A 81 -12.76 8.31 -10.59
C ARG A 81 -13.74 8.75 -11.68
N GLY A 82 -14.92 9.22 -11.30
CA GLY A 82 -15.98 9.60 -12.21
C GLY A 82 -16.93 8.43 -12.56
N PRO A 83 -18.14 8.74 -13.04
CA PRO A 83 -19.22 7.76 -13.20
C PRO A 83 -18.94 6.69 -14.27
N ASP A 84 -18.15 7.01 -15.29
CA ASP A 84 -17.87 6.13 -16.43
C ASP A 84 -16.53 5.37 -16.28
N TYR A 85 -15.90 5.46 -15.11
CA TYR A 85 -14.62 4.81 -14.89
C TYR A 85 -14.77 3.28 -14.91
N GLN A 86 -14.06 2.65 -15.83
CA GLN A 86 -13.89 1.20 -15.85
C GLN A 86 -12.43 0.86 -15.60
N TYR A 87 -12.20 0.07 -14.55
CA TYR A 87 -10.86 -0.43 -14.26
C TYR A 87 -10.37 -1.30 -15.42
N LYS A 88 -9.15 -1.05 -15.85
CA LYS A 88 -8.37 -1.90 -16.76
C LYS A 88 -6.96 -2.00 -16.19
N SER A 89 -6.48 -3.23 -16.01
CA SER A 89 -5.09 -3.44 -15.56
C SER A 89 -4.12 -2.76 -16.53
N LEU A 90 -3.12 -2.06 -16.00
CA LEU A 90 -2.05 -1.46 -16.82
C LEU A 90 -1.24 -2.52 -17.58
N LEU A 91 -1.19 -3.75 -17.06
CA LEU A 91 -0.53 -4.86 -17.76
C LEU A 91 -1.38 -5.38 -18.92
N GLY A 92 -2.70 -5.28 -18.82
CA GLY A 92 -3.66 -5.87 -19.76
C GLY A 92 -3.51 -7.40 -19.88
N ASP A 93 -4.17 -7.95 -20.90
CA ASP A 93 -3.98 -9.35 -21.31
C ASP A 93 -2.85 -9.40 -22.33
N ARG A 94 -1.61 -9.53 -21.84
CA ARG A 94 -0.42 -9.64 -22.69
C ARG A 94 0.43 -10.85 -22.32
N ASP A 95 1.06 -11.45 -23.31
CA ASP A 95 2.08 -12.47 -23.08
C ASP A 95 3.27 -11.87 -22.31
N PRO A 96 3.97 -12.67 -21.48
CA PRO A 96 5.20 -12.23 -20.85
C PRO A 96 6.18 -11.68 -21.91
N PRO A 97 6.77 -10.50 -21.68
CA PRO A 97 7.61 -9.86 -22.69
C PRO A 97 8.88 -10.65 -23.01
N LEU A 98 9.28 -11.57 -22.13
CA LEU A 98 10.46 -12.42 -22.28
C LEU A 98 10.18 -13.83 -21.73
N ASP A 99 10.68 -14.83 -22.44
CA ASP A 99 10.76 -16.22 -21.99
C ASP A 99 12.10 -16.44 -21.27
N TYR A 100 12.16 -16.08 -19.98
CA TYR A 100 13.38 -16.08 -19.17
C TYR A 100 13.92 -17.48 -18.82
N ARG A 101 13.35 -18.56 -19.39
CA ARG A 101 13.74 -19.95 -19.13
C ARG A 101 14.02 -20.76 -20.41
N LYS A 102 14.16 -20.12 -21.56
CA LYS A 102 14.72 -20.73 -22.78
C LYS A 102 16.21 -20.44 -22.93
#